data_AF-A0AB36JU74-F1
#
_entry.id   AF-A0AB36JU74-F1
#
_cell.length_a   1.000
_cell.length_b   1.000
_cell.length_c   1.000
_cell.angle_alpha   90.00
_cell.angle_beta   90.00
_cell.angle_gamma   90.00
#
_symmetry.space_group_name_H-M   'P 1'
#
loop_
_entity.id
_entity.type
_entity.pdbx_description
1 polymer ?
#
loop_
_entity_poly.entity_id
_entity_poly.type
_entity_poly.pdbx_seq_one_letter_code
_entity_poly.pdbx_strand_id
1 'polypeptide(L)'
;MNDYKAKQELITLSEEIRQQTFWGLIPETAKWDCTELGAYLPAISLPAFISSLTVKNGVMSYAVTSFEQFTKHTELYEINATLWEFMVKLQAVIESQTEKEFYQNLLEVLHTEVYFIKEWDD
;
A
#
# COMPACT_ATOMS: atom_id res chain seq x y z
N MET A 1 12.58 -9.88 12.03
CA MET A 1 13.10 -9.77 10.64
C MET A 1 13.88 -8.47 10.53
N ASN A 2 14.98 -8.40 9.76
CA ASN A 2 15.66 -7.11 9.55
C ASN A 2 14.99 -6.33 8.40
N ASP A 3 15.17 -5.01 8.39
CA ASP A 3 14.48 -4.10 7.47
C ASP A 3 14.80 -4.38 5.99
N TYR A 4 16.03 -4.81 5.68
CA TYR A 4 16.41 -5.17 4.32
C TYR A 4 15.65 -6.40 3.81
N LYS A 5 15.58 -7.46 4.62
CA LYS A 5 14.85 -8.68 4.28
C LYS A 5 13.35 -8.41 4.15
N ALA A 6 12.79 -7.62 5.08
CA ALA A 6 11.42 -7.14 5.00
C ALA A 6 11.11 -6.46 3.66
N LYS A 7 12.02 -5.57 3.23
CA LYS A 7 11.86 -4.85 1.97
C LYS A 7 11.91 -5.78 0.76
N GLN A 8 12.80 -6.77 0.75
CA GLN A 8 12.87 -7.76 -0.34
C GLN A 8 11.59 -8.60 -0.42
N GLU A 9 11.07 -9.07 0.71
CA GLU A 9 9.82 -9.86 0.73
C GLU A 9 8.63 -9.05 0.24
N LEU A 10 8.51 -7.77 0.63
CA LEU A 10 7.48 -6.88 0.09
C LEU A 10 7.60 -6.71 -1.44
N ILE A 11 8.82 -6.59 -1.98
CA ILE A 11 9.03 -6.49 -3.43
C ILE A 11 8.56 -7.77 -4.13
N THR A 12 8.92 -8.94 -3.60
CA THR A 12 8.47 -10.23 -4.14
C THR A 12 6.94 -10.34 -4.14
N LEU A 13 6.28 -10.03 -3.02
CA LEU A 13 4.81 -10.03 -2.94
C LEU A 13 4.19 -9.05 -3.96
N SER A 14 4.78 -7.88 -4.15
CA SER A 14 4.35 -6.92 -5.18
C SER A 14 4.40 -7.52 -6.59
N GLU A 15 5.47 -8.22 -6.92
CA GLU A 15 5.61 -8.87 -8.23
C GLU A 15 4.60 -10.00 -8.42
N GLU A 16 4.36 -10.79 -7.38
CA GLU A 16 3.36 -11.87 -7.40
C GLU A 16 1.93 -11.34 -7.54
N ILE A 17 1.58 -10.26 -6.84
CA ILE A 17 0.28 -9.58 -7.00
C ILE A 17 0.04 -9.19 -8.46
N ARG A 18 1.06 -8.69 -9.17
CA ARG A 18 0.94 -8.33 -10.60
C ARG A 18 0.65 -9.54 -11.50
N GLN A 19 1.02 -10.75 -11.07
CA GLN A 19 0.77 -11.99 -11.83
C GLN A 19 -0.56 -12.65 -11.48
N GLN A 20 -1.28 -12.14 -10.48
CA GLN A 20 -2.58 -12.69 -10.08
C GLN A 20 -3.59 -12.56 -11.23
N THR A 21 -4.40 -13.59 -11.48
CA THR A 21 -5.27 -13.71 -12.66
C THR A 21 -6.33 -12.60 -12.80
N PHE A 22 -6.86 -12.12 -11.69
CA PHE A 22 -7.84 -11.04 -11.59
C PHE A 22 -7.17 -9.65 -11.47
N TRP A 23 -5.84 -9.56 -11.45
CA TRP A 23 -5.11 -8.29 -11.40
C TRP A 23 -5.41 -7.46 -12.67
N GLY A 24 -6.24 -6.42 -12.52
CA GLY A 24 -6.79 -5.62 -13.63
C GLY A 24 -8.32 -5.50 -13.57
N LEU A 25 -8.98 -6.43 -12.88
CA LEU A 25 -10.33 -6.25 -12.38
C LEU A 25 -10.22 -5.51 -11.05
N ILE A 26 -10.46 -4.21 -11.07
CA ILE A 26 -10.32 -3.35 -9.89
C ILE A 26 -11.72 -2.87 -9.47
N PRO A 27 -12.08 -2.95 -8.19
CA PRO A 27 -13.39 -2.48 -7.74
C PRO A 27 -13.51 -0.97 -8.02
N GLU A 28 -14.72 -0.50 -8.30
CA GLU A 28 -14.97 0.94 -8.36
C GLU A 28 -14.50 1.59 -7.05
N THR A 29 -13.92 2.78 -7.18
CA THR A 29 -13.30 3.49 -6.06
C THR A 29 -14.33 3.71 -4.96
N ALA A 30 -14.15 3.04 -3.83
CA ALA A 30 -14.89 3.36 -2.62
C ALA A 30 -14.56 4.79 -2.18
N LYS A 31 -15.48 5.43 -1.45
CA LYS A 31 -15.15 6.68 -0.76
C LYS A 31 -14.35 6.32 0.49
N TRP A 32 -13.04 6.51 0.41
CA TRP A 32 -12.10 6.26 1.51
C TRP A 32 -12.01 7.46 2.45
N ASP A 33 -11.78 7.19 3.74
CA ASP A 33 -11.41 8.23 4.70
C ASP A 33 -9.96 8.68 4.45
N CYS A 34 -9.62 9.92 4.77
CA CYS A 34 -8.24 10.43 4.64
C CYS A 34 -7.26 9.74 5.60
N THR A 35 -7.73 8.85 6.47
CA THR A 35 -6.88 7.99 7.30
C THR A 35 -6.70 6.59 6.73
N GLU A 36 -7.21 6.30 5.53
CA GLU A 36 -7.11 4.99 4.89
C GLU A 36 -6.17 5.03 3.69
N LEU A 37 -5.43 3.94 3.47
CA LEU A 37 -4.49 3.83 2.36
C LEU A 37 -5.16 4.10 1.00
N GLY A 38 -6.40 3.66 0.81
CA GLY A 38 -7.18 3.87 -0.40
C GLY A 38 -7.43 5.34 -0.76
N ALA A 39 -7.36 6.27 0.19
CA ALA A 39 -7.48 7.70 -0.09
C ALA A 39 -6.25 8.28 -0.81
N TYR A 40 -5.08 7.68 -0.60
CA TYR A 40 -3.81 8.12 -1.17
C TYR A 40 -3.37 7.27 -2.36
N LEU A 41 -3.96 6.08 -2.52
CA LEU A 41 -3.48 5.07 -3.44
C LEU A 41 -4.63 4.48 -4.26
N PRO A 42 -4.66 4.72 -5.58
CA PRO A 42 -5.50 3.95 -6.48
C PRO A 42 -5.10 2.47 -6.41
N ALA A 43 -6.08 1.57 -6.31
CA ALA A 43 -5.86 0.13 -6.16
C ALA A 43 -4.92 -0.47 -7.23
N ILE A 44 -5.03 0.00 -8.48
CA ILE A 44 -4.17 -0.44 -9.59
C ILE A 44 -2.68 -0.15 -9.37
N SER A 45 -2.37 0.86 -8.54
CA SER A 45 -1.01 1.29 -8.23
C SER A 45 -0.40 0.54 -7.04
N LEU A 46 -1.15 -0.36 -6.38
CA LEU A 46 -0.71 -1.06 -5.17
C LEU A 46 0.65 -1.78 -5.30
N PRO A 47 0.95 -2.55 -6.37
CA PRO A 47 2.27 -3.16 -6.53
C PRO A 47 3.42 -2.14 -6.59
N ALA A 48 3.22 -1.06 -7.33
CA ALA A 48 4.21 0.00 -7.42
C ALA A 48 4.42 0.68 -6.05
N PHE A 49 3.33 0.88 -5.30
CA PHE A 49 3.36 1.45 -3.96
C PHE A 49 4.10 0.56 -2.95
N ILE A 50 3.86 -0.75 -2.93
CA ILE A 50 4.58 -1.67 -2.03
C ILE A 50 6.10 -1.58 -2.27
N SER A 51 6.48 -1.42 -3.54
CA SER A 51 7.89 -1.22 -3.93
C SER A 51 8.47 0.12 -3.49
N SER A 52 7.66 1.14 -3.16
CA SER A 52 8.13 2.43 -2.63
C SER A 52 8.17 2.50 -1.10
N LEU A 53 7.55 1.56 -0.38
CA LEU A 53 7.54 1.54 1.08
C LEU A 53 8.95 1.55 1.70
N THR A 54 9.19 2.42 2.66
CA THR A 54 10.38 2.35 3.50
C THR A 54 10.06 1.52 4.74
N VAL A 55 10.93 0.56 5.07
CA VAL A 55 10.82 -0.23 6.31
C VAL A 55 11.96 0.16 7.23
N LYS A 56 11.63 0.57 8.46
CA LYS A 56 12.62 0.90 9.49
C LYS A 56 12.16 0.42 10.85
N ASN A 57 12.96 -0.41 11.52
CA ASN A 57 12.59 -1.05 12.78
C ASN A 57 11.22 -1.76 12.70
N GLY A 58 10.89 -2.34 11.54
CA GLY A 58 9.59 -2.99 11.29
C GLY A 58 8.41 -2.04 11.04
N VAL A 59 8.60 -0.72 11.10
CA VAL A 59 7.59 0.28 10.75
C VAL A 59 7.63 0.53 9.24
N MET A 60 6.47 0.52 8.60
CA MET A 60 6.31 0.78 7.16
C MET A 60 5.85 2.22 6.95
N SER A 61 6.51 2.94 6.05
CA SER A 61 6.24 4.36 5.77
C SER A 61 6.32 4.68 4.29
N TYR A 62 5.61 5.72 3.86
CA TYR A 62 5.66 6.25 2.50
C TYR A 62 5.49 7.76 2.49
N ALA A 63 6.08 8.40 1.48
CA ALA A 63 5.90 9.82 1.25
C ALA A 63 4.92 10.06 0.10
N VAL A 64 4.03 11.03 0.27
CA VAL A 64 3.15 11.55 -0.78
C VAL A 64 3.68 12.92 -1.15
N THR A 65 3.98 13.12 -2.43
CA THR A 65 4.45 14.42 -2.94
C THR A 65 3.41 14.99 -3.89
N SER A 66 2.99 16.23 -3.62
CA SER A 66 2.16 17.04 -4.50
C SER A 66 2.91 18.31 -4.91
N PHE A 67 2.49 18.90 -6.02
CA PHE A 67 3.06 20.15 -6.53
C PHE A 67 1.98 21.21 -6.56
N GLU A 68 2.18 22.29 -5.80
CA GLU A 68 1.35 23.48 -5.86
C GLU A 68 2.14 24.61 -6.52
N GLN A 69 1.75 24.95 -7.76
CA GLN A 69 2.41 25.95 -8.61
C GLN A 69 3.90 25.61 -8.87
N PHE A 70 4.79 26.05 -7.98
CA PHE A 70 6.24 25.85 -8.03
C PHE A 70 6.81 25.32 -6.70
N THR A 71 5.95 25.06 -5.71
CA THR A 71 6.34 24.54 -4.40
C THR A 71 6.03 23.05 -4.36
N LYS A 72 7.01 22.26 -3.91
CA LYS A 72 6.85 20.83 -3.75
C LYS A 72 6.44 20.54 -2.31
N HIS A 73 5.19 20.14 -2.10
CA HIS A 73 4.69 19.73 -0.80
C HIS A 73 4.87 18.22 -0.63
N THR A 74 5.45 17.79 0.50
CA THR A 74 5.63 16.37 0.80
C THR A 74 5.11 16.03 2.19
N GLU A 75 4.24 15.03 2.27
CA GLU A 75 3.69 14.46 3.49
C GLU A 75 4.26 13.06 3.71
N LEU A 76 4.61 12.72 4.95
CA LEU A 76 5.06 11.38 5.34
C LEU A 76 3.97 10.69 6.15
N TYR A 77 3.65 9.47 5.73
CA TYR A 77 2.68 8.60 6.38
C TYR A 77 3.31 7.28 6.83
N GLU A 78 2.79 6.73 7.92
CA GLU A 78 3.08 5.36 8.38
C GLU A 78 1.85 4.48 8.23
N ILE A 79 2.05 3.22 7.85
CA ILE A 79 0.98 2.22 7.79
C ILE A 79 0.68 1.76 9.22
N ASN A 80 -0.57 1.88 9.64
CA ASN A 80 -1.06 1.37 10.91
C ASN A 80 -1.32 -0.15 10.84
N ALA A 81 -0.26 -0.90 10.61
CA ALA A 81 -0.25 -2.35 10.70
C ALA A 81 1.17 -2.80 10.99
N THR A 82 1.31 -3.91 11.69
CA THR A 82 2.61 -4.58 11.73
C THR A 82 2.97 -5.06 10.32
N LEU A 83 4.27 -5.15 10.04
CA LEU A 83 4.75 -5.71 8.77
C LEU A 83 4.13 -7.08 8.46
N TRP A 84 4.00 -7.94 9.48
CA TRP A 84 3.42 -9.26 9.31
C TRP A 84 1.94 -9.20 8.90
N GLU A 85 1.12 -8.42 9.61
CA GLU A 85 -0.31 -8.25 9.27
C GLU A 85 -0.48 -7.73 7.85
N PHE A 86 0.33 -6.76 7.45
CA PHE A 86 0.27 -6.21 6.10
C PHE A 86 0.66 -7.25 5.05
N MET A 87 1.74 -8.00 5.25
CA MET A 87 2.14 -9.08 4.35
C MET A 87 1.08 -10.18 4.23
N VAL A 88 0.39 -10.53 5.32
CA VAL A 88 -0.70 -11.51 5.30
C VAL A 88 -1.85 -11.03 4.41
N LYS A 89 -2.23 -9.75 4.49
CA LYS A 89 -3.24 -9.18 3.59
C LYS A 89 -2.81 -9.24 2.12
N LEU A 90 -1.55 -8.92 1.83
CA LEU A 90 -1.00 -9.03 0.47
C LEU A 90 -1.02 -10.48 -0.04
N GLN A 91 -0.65 -11.44 0.82
CA GLN A 91 -0.69 -12.85 0.49
C GLN A 91 -2.12 -13.32 0.17
N ALA A 92 -3.11 -12.87 0.93
CA ALA A 92 -4.52 -13.19 0.66
C ALA A 92 -4.97 -12.70 -0.74
N VAL A 93 -4.49 -11.54 -1.20
CA VAL A 93 -4.75 -11.07 -2.57
C VAL A 93 -4.16 -12.05 -3.60
N ILE A 94 -2.91 -12.48 -3.41
CA ILE A 94 -2.22 -13.42 -4.32
C ILE A 94 -2.94 -14.78 -4.37
N GLU A 95 -3.38 -15.28 -3.21
CA GLU A 95 -4.01 -16.60 -3.05
C GLU A 95 -5.49 -16.62 -3.44
N SER A 96 -6.05 -15.48 -3.84
CA SER A 96 -7.46 -15.36 -4.20
C SER A 96 -7.81 -16.27 -5.40
N GLN A 97 -8.82 -17.13 -5.24
CA GLN A 97 -9.22 -18.10 -6.25
C GLN A 97 -10.43 -17.62 -7.07
N THR A 98 -11.19 -16.67 -6.52
CA THR A 98 -12.33 -16.06 -7.20
C THR A 98 -12.16 -14.54 -7.29
N GLU A 99 -12.82 -13.95 -8.29
CA GLU A 99 -12.88 -12.48 -8.45
C GLU A 99 -13.44 -11.81 -7.19
N LYS A 100 -14.45 -12.41 -6.56
CA LYS A 100 -15.05 -11.90 -5.32
C LYS A 100 -14.06 -11.88 -4.16
N GLU A 101 -13.31 -12.96 -3.95
CA GLU A 101 -12.26 -13.03 -2.92
C GLU A 101 -11.16 -12.00 -3.20
N PHE A 102 -10.72 -11.92 -4.45
CA PHE A 102 -9.71 -10.96 -4.87
C PHE A 102 -10.14 -9.53 -4.54
N TYR A 103 -11.38 -9.16 -4.86
CA TYR A 103 -11.92 -7.86 -4.50
C TYR A 103 -11.96 -7.62 -2.99
N GLN A 104 -12.44 -8.58 -2.20
CA GLN A 104 -12.51 -8.45 -0.76
C GLN A 104 -11.11 -8.25 -0.15
N ASN A 105 -10.15 -9.10 -0.53
CA ASN A 105 -8.79 -9.04 -0.04
C ASN A 105 -8.08 -7.74 -0.48
N LEU A 106 -8.31 -7.29 -1.71
CA LEU A 106 -7.77 -6.02 -2.19
C LEU A 106 -8.33 -4.83 -1.40
N LEU A 107 -9.64 -4.83 -1.11
CA LEU A 107 -10.25 -3.80 -0.28
C LEU A 107 -9.71 -3.83 1.16
N GLU A 108 -9.40 -4.99 1.73
CA GLU A 108 -8.79 -5.09 3.07
C GLU A 108 -7.40 -4.47 3.14
N VAL A 109 -6.63 -4.54 2.05
CA VAL A 109 -5.35 -3.84 1.94
C VAL A 109 -5.57 -2.33 1.90
N LEU A 110 -6.53 -1.85 1.10
CA LEU A 110 -6.81 -0.42 0.92
C LEU A 110 -7.48 0.23 2.15
N HIS A 111 -8.27 -0.51 2.92
CA HIS A 111 -8.81 -0.07 4.23
C HIS A 111 -7.75 -0.08 5.34
N THR A 112 -6.48 -0.40 5.04
CA THR A 112 -5.44 -0.31 6.07
C THR A 112 -5.27 1.13 6.48
N GLU A 113 -5.42 1.40 7.77
CA GLU A 113 -5.26 2.72 8.34
C GLU A 113 -3.82 3.22 8.15
N VAL A 114 -3.68 4.54 8.04
CA VAL A 114 -2.41 5.24 7.93
C VAL A 114 -2.39 6.44 8.87
N TYR A 115 -1.20 6.80 9.33
CA TYR A 115 -1.00 7.94 10.23
C TYR A 115 -0.11 8.98 9.59
N PHE A 116 -0.57 10.24 9.62
CA PHE A 116 0.27 11.38 9.29
C PHE A 116 1.39 11.53 10.33
N ILE A 117 2.62 11.68 9.85
CA ILE A 117 3.80 11.86 10.70
C ILE A 117 4.29 13.30 10.65
N LYS A 118 4.49 13.84 9.45
CA LYS A 118 4.97 15.21 9.22
C LYS A 118 4.81 15.62 7.77
N GLU A 119 4.87 16.92 7.53
CA GLU A 119 4.91 17.53 6.20
C GLU A 119 6.10 18.50 6.08
N TRP A 120 6.53 18.77 4.86
CA TRP A 120 7.50 19.82 4.54
C TRP A 120 7.34 20.30 3.10
N ASP A 121 7.70 21.57 2.88
CA ASP A 121 7.74 22.21 1.56
C ASP A 121 9.19 22.40 1.09
N ASP A 122 9.46 22.04 -0.16
CA ASP A 122 10.72 22.30 -0.87
C ASP A 122 10.53 23.38 -1.97
#